data_AF-A0AA41V2X0-F1
#
_entry.id   AF-A0AA41V2X0-F1
#
_cell.length_a   1.000
_cell.length_b   1.000
_cell.length_c   1.000
_cell.angle_alpha   90.00
_cell.angle_beta   90.00
_cell.angle_gamma   90.00
#
_symmetry.space_group_name_H-M   'P 1'
#
loop_
_entity.id
_entity.type
_entity.pdbx_description
1 polymer ?
#
loop_
_entity_poly.entity_id
_entity_poly.type
_entity_poly.pdbx_seq_one_letter_code
_entity_poly.pdbx_strand_id
1 'polypeptide(L)'
;MINLKELCLISGKAAWMAYLDIYCLDADGSLFDVALLSAVAALSSLCIPVVSVNDEGRVIALSDGNKDKKPMNEPLNKEKRKLTLSSIPFSLTCILHKKYILADPNSEEESIMETPVTVVLDSSNRLISLFKPGGQFLASTVAVQ
;
A
#
# COMPACT_ATOMS: atom_id res chain seq x y z
N MET A 1 2.46 4.49 7.32
CA MET A 1 1.84 4.46 5.97
C MET A 1 0.48 5.15 5.96
N ILE A 2 -0.62 4.59 6.48
CA ILE A 2 -1.96 5.23 6.38
C ILE A 2 -2.41 5.85 7.71
N ASN A 3 -2.90 7.09 7.67
CA ASN A 3 -3.52 7.73 8.83
C ASN A 3 -5.04 7.43 8.87
N LEU A 4 -5.45 6.46 9.69
CA LEU A 4 -6.87 6.06 9.80
C LEU A 4 -7.78 7.19 10.30
N LYS A 5 -7.23 8.21 10.98
CA LYS A 5 -8.00 9.38 11.41
C LYS A 5 -8.50 10.22 10.22
N GLU A 6 -7.78 10.18 9.09
CA GLU A 6 -8.21 10.83 7.84
C GLU A 6 -9.36 10.10 7.16
N LEU A 7 -9.67 8.87 7.55
CA LEU A 7 -10.84 8.15 7.06
C LEU A 7 -12.07 8.39 7.95
N CYS A 8 -11.90 8.92 9.16
CA CYS A 8 -13.00 9.21 10.07
C CYS A 8 -13.83 10.41 9.58
N LEU A 9 -15.15 10.24 9.52
CA LEU A 9 -16.10 11.31 9.20
C LEU A 9 -16.77 11.82 10.47
N ILE A 10 -17.36 10.92 11.23
CA ILE A 10 -18.04 11.19 12.49
C ILE A 10 -17.55 10.17 13.51
N SER A 11 -16.89 10.65 14.56
CA SER A 11 -16.32 9.80 15.60
C SER A 11 -17.35 8.85 16.18
N GLY A 12 -17.07 7.54 16.16
CA GLY A 12 -17.95 6.50 16.67
C GLY A 12 -19.22 6.23 15.86
N LYS A 13 -19.40 6.87 14.70
CA LYS A 13 -20.61 6.68 13.87
C LYS A 13 -20.30 6.33 12.41
N ALA A 14 -19.38 7.05 11.78
CA ALA A 14 -19.12 6.89 10.35
C ALA A 14 -17.65 7.12 10.01
N ALA A 15 -17.09 6.22 9.20
CA ALA A 15 -15.76 6.33 8.63
C ALA A 15 -15.76 5.72 7.23
N TRP A 16 -14.80 6.15 6.41
CA TRP A 16 -14.51 5.55 5.12
C TRP A 16 -13.86 4.18 5.31
N MET A 17 -14.27 3.24 4.46
CA MET A 17 -13.61 1.96 4.29
C MET A 17 -12.93 1.95 2.93
N ALA A 18 -11.61 1.78 2.92
CA ALA A 18 -10.83 1.69 1.71
C ALA A 18 -10.63 0.22 1.34
N TYR A 19 -11.00 -0.15 0.12
CA TYR A 19 -10.72 -1.45 -0.47
C TYR A 19 -9.53 -1.31 -1.42
N LEU A 20 -8.61 -2.26 -1.36
CA LEU A 20 -7.45 -2.34 -2.24
C LEU A 20 -7.44 -3.72 -2.86
N ASP A 21 -7.71 -3.76 -4.17
CA ASP A 21 -7.65 -4.97 -4.97
C ASP A 21 -6.43 -4.90 -5.89
N ILE A 22 -5.58 -5.92 -5.84
CA ILE A 22 -4.37 -6.02 -6.67
C ILE A 22 -4.57 -7.19 -7.62
N TYR A 23 -4.50 -6.91 -8.92
CA TYR A 23 -4.61 -7.91 -9.98
C TYR A 23 -3.25 -8.10 -10.64
N CYS A 24 -2.71 -9.32 -10.55
CA CYS A 24 -1.53 -9.70 -11.31
C CYS A 24 -1.93 -10.00 -12.76
N LEU A 25 -1.41 -9.22 -13.70
CA LEU A 25 -1.67 -9.40 -15.13
C LEU A 25 -0.63 -10.30 -15.78
N ASP A 26 0.63 -10.14 -15.37
CA ASP A 26 1.76 -10.92 -15.82
C ASP A 26 2.72 -11.11 -14.64
N ALA A 27 3.25 -12.31 -14.49
CA ALA A 27 4.04 -12.74 -13.34
C ALA A 27 5.42 -13.21 -13.80
N ASP A 28 6.36 -12.27 -13.94
CA ASP A 28 7.74 -12.55 -14.33
C ASP A 28 8.74 -12.30 -13.18
N GLY A 29 8.41 -12.80 -11.97
CA GLY A 29 9.24 -12.67 -10.78
C GLY A 29 8.98 -11.42 -9.93
N SER A 30 9.57 -11.39 -8.72
CA SER A 30 9.47 -10.30 -7.74
C SER A 30 8.03 -9.82 -7.45
N LEU A 31 7.06 -10.73 -7.53
CA LEU A 31 5.64 -10.37 -7.53
C LEU A 31 5.22 -9.55 -6.30
N PHE A 32 5.81 -9.86 -5.14
CA PHE A 32 5.53 -9.13 -3.91
C PHE A 32 5.98 -7.66 -3.98
N ASP A 33 7.13 -7.38 -4.60
CA ASP A 33 7.67 -6.03 -4.71
C ASP A 33 6.81 -5.17 -5.61
N VAL A 34 6.41 -5.73 -6.76
CA VAL A 34 5.49 -5.08 -7.69
C VAL A 34 4.12 -4.86 -7.04
N ALA A 35 3.62 -5.83 -6.28
CA ALA A 35 2.34 -5.70 -5.57
C ALA A 35 2.39 -4.59 -4.50
N LEU A 36 3.46 -4.53 -3.70
CA LEU A 36 3.63 -3.48 -2.70
C LEU A 36 3.77 -2.09 -3.34
N LEU A 37 4.55 -1.98 -4.41
CA LEU A 37 4.72 -0.74 -5.15
C LEU A 37 3.38 -0.27 -5.74
N SER A 38 2.60 -1.21 -6.31
CA SER A 38 1.26 -0.93 -6.85
C SER A 38 0.29 -0.49 -5.76
N ALA A 39 0.32 -1.13 -4.59
CA ALA A 39 -0.50 -0.75 -3.43
C ALA A 39 -0.20 0.69 -2.97
N VAL A 40 1.08 1.04 -2.84
CA VAL A 40 1.53 2.38 -2.47
C VAL A 40 1.07 3.41 -3.51
N ALA A 41 1.26 3.12 -4.80
CA ALA A 41 0.85 4.01 -5.88
C ALA A 41 -0.68 4.23 -5.92
N ALA A 42 -1.46 3.17 -5.75
CA ALA A 42 -2.92 3.23 -5.70
C ALA A 42 -3.40 4.07 -4.50
N LEU A 43 -2.82 3.87 -3.32
CA LEU A 43 -3.20 4.62 -2.12
C LEU A 43 -2.74 6.09 -2.17
N SER A 44 -1.60 6.37 -2.81
CA SER A 44 -1.10 7.73 -3.01
C SER A 44 -1.96 8.54 -4.00
N SER A 45 -2.56 7.86 -4.98
CA SER A 45 -3.48 8.48 -5.94
C SER A 45 -4.94 8.53 -5.45
N LEU A 46 -5.27 7.84 -4.35
CA LEU A 46 -6.62 7.78 -3.79
C LEU A 46 -7.13 9.18 -3.38
N CYS A 47 -8.29 9.54 -3.91
CA CYS A 47 -8.98 10.80 -3.59
C CYS A 47 -10.24 10.53 -2.78
N ILE A 48 -10.33 11.12 -1.59
CA ILE A 48 -11.50 11.07 -0.73
C ILE A 48 -12.50 12.13 -1.21
N PRO A 49 -13.74 11.72 -1.55
CA PRO A 49 -14.76 12.65 -2.02
C PRO A 49 -15.34 13.50 -0.88
N VAL A 50 -15.95 14.62 -1.26
CA VAL A 50 -16.70 15.47 -0.34
C VAL A 50 -17.99 14.78 0.06
N VAL A 51 -18.36 14.87 1.34
CA VAL A 51 -19.62 14.30 1.86
C VAL A 51 -20.41 15.32 2.68
N SER A 52 -21.73 15.22 2.62
CA SER A 52 -22.69 15.95 3.46
C SER A 52 -23.58 14.97 4.23
N VAL A 53 -24.20 15.46 5.31
CA VAL A 53 -25.18 14.68 6.08
C VAL A 53 -26.58 15.15 5.71
N ASN A 54 -27.47 14.22 5.38
CA ASN A 54 -28.89 14.51 5.17
C ASN A 54 -29.64 14.62 6.50
N ASP A 55 -30.86 15.16 6.45
CA ASP A 55 -31.73 15.32 7.63
C ASP A 55 -32.06 13.99 8.34
N GLU A 56 -31.93 12.87 7.64
CA GLU A 56 -32.04 11.50 8.16
C GLU A 56 -30.76 10.97 8.85
N GLY A 57 -29.71 11.79 8.96
CA GLY A 57 -28.42 11.41 9.53
C GLY A 57 -27.54 10.52 8.63
N ARG A 58 -27.92 10.34 7.35
CA ARG A 58 -27.16 9.56 6.37
C ARG A 58 -26.08 10.40 5.69
N VAL A 59 -24.92 9.80 5.48
CA VAL A 59 -23.79 10.42 4.77
C VAL A 59 -23.98 10.24 3.27
N ILE A 60 -23.94 11.34 2.51
CA ILE A 60 -24.05 11.35 1.05
C ILE A 60 -22.79 11.97 0.45
N ALA A 61 -22.21 11.30 -0.54
CA ALA A 61 -21.11 11.84 -1.33
C ALA A 61 -21.61 12.89 -2.32
N LEU A 62 -21.04 14.09 -2.27
CA LEU A 62 -21.29 15.17 -3.21
C LEU A 62 -20.39 14.92 -4.44
N SER A 63 -21.00 14.42 -5.51
CA SER A 63 -20.35 14.23 -6.81
C SER A 63 -20.37 15.54 -7.60
N ASP A 64 -19.26 15.84 -8.29
CA ASP A 64 -19.07 17.00 -9.18
C ASP A 64 -20.06 17.08 -10.36
N GLY A 65 -20.85 16.03 -10.59
CA GLY A 65 -21.78 15.92 -11.73
C GLY A 65 -23.20 16.42 -11.48
N ASN A 66 -23.60 16.72 -10.23
CA ASN A 66 -24.97 17.15 -9.90
C ASN A 66 -24.95 18.58 -9.33
N LYS A 67 -24.82 19.58 -10.22
CA LYS A 67 -24.90 21.01 -9.88
C LYS A 67 -26.30 21.46 -9.41
N ASP A 68 -27.31 20.59 -9.49
CA ASP A 68 -28.72 20.93 -9.23
C ASP A 68 -29.24 20.54 -7.84
N LYS A 69 -28.42 19.95 -6.98
CA LYS A 69 -28.79 19.73 -5.57
C LYS A 69 -27.95 20.64 -4.69
N LYS A 70 -28.48 21.82 -4.37
CA LYS A 70 -27.98 22.65 -3.27
C LYS A 70 -27.80 21.75 -2.04
N PRO A 71 -26.63 21.75 -1.39
CA PRO A 71 -26.48 21.03 -0.13
C PRO A 71 -27.46 21.65 0.87
N MET A 72 -28.42 20.84 1.36
CA MET A 72 -29.37 21.29 2.38
C MET A 72 -28.71 21.49 3.75
N ASN A 73 -27.49 20.96 3.95
CA ASN A 73 -26.70 21.07 5.18
C ASN A 73 -25.23 21.38 4.88
N GLU A 74 -24.51 21.93 5.87
CA GLU A 74 -23.08 22.24 5.78
C GLU A 74 -22.24 20.99 5.44
N PRO A 75 -21.31 21.05 4.47
CA PRO A 75 -20.50 19.90 4.09
C PRO A 75 -19.53 19.53 5.23
N LEU A 76 -19.40 18.24 5.52
CA LEU A 76 -18.50 17.73 6.57
C LEU A 76 -17.01 17.97 6.23
N ASN A 77 -16.70 18.07 4.94
CA ASN A 77 -15.38 18.43 4.43
C ASN A 77 -15.52 19.40 3.25
N LYS A 78 -14.65 20.41 3.16
CA LYS A 78 -14.79 21.51 2.20
C LYS A 78 -14.42 21.14 0.76
N GLU A 79 -13.46 20.23 0.57
CA GLU A 79 -12.89 19.90 -0.75
C GLU A 79 -12.50 18.42 -0.85
N LYS A 80 -12.36 17.95 -2.10
CA LYS A 80 -11.77 16.64 -2.39
C LYS A 80 -10.32 16.65 -1.88
N ARG A 81 -9.94 15.64 -1.11
CA ARG A 81 -8.57 15.53 -0.58
C ARG A 81 -7.91 14.24 -1.01
N LYS A 82 -6.60 14.28 -1.19
CA LYS A 82 -5.80 13.06 -1.34
C LYS A 82 -5.56 12.43 0.04
N LEU A 83 -5.43 11.12 0.09
CA LEU A 83 -5.01 10.42 1.31
C LEU A 83 -3.54 10.73 1.59
N THR A 84 -3.22 11.17 2.81
CA THR A 84 -1.83 11.44 3.18
C THR A 84 -1.14 10.15 3.62
N LEU A 85 -0.05 9.79 2.94
CA LEU A 85 0.79 8.68 3.35
C LEU A 85 1.94 9.18 4.23
N SER A 86 2.00 8.71 5.48
CA SER A 86 3.00 9.15 6.46
C SER A 86 4.39 8.54 6.26
N SER A 87 4.44 7.37 5.63
CA SER A 87 5.67 6.65 5.31
C SER A 87 5.40 5.78 4.09
N ILE A 88 6.35 5.74 3.17
CA ILE A 88 6.25 4.93 1.95
C ILE A 88 7.10 3.68 2.17
N PRO A 89 6.51 2.48 2.30
CA PRO A 89 7.26 1.24 2.33
C PRO A 89 7.71 0.89 0.91
N PHE A 90 8.89 0.29 0.80
CA PHE A 90 9.36 -0.35 -0.42
C PHE A 90 9.99 -1.68 -0.04
N SER A 91 9.87 -2.67 -0.92
CA SER A 91 10.44 -3.99 -0.71
C SER A 91 11.40 -4.34 -1.81
N LEU A 92 12.36 -5.18 -1.45
CA LEU A 92 13.29 -5.80 -2.37
C LEU A 92 13.36 -7.29 -2.04
N THR A 93 13.02 -8.10 -3.02
CA THR A 93 13.16 -9.53 -3.03
C THR A 93 14.51 -9.87 -3.61
N CYS A 94 15.28 -10.60 -2.83
CA CYS A 94 16.59 -11.09 -3.20
C CYS A 94 16.60 -12.60 -3.10
N ILE A 95 17.28 -13.24 -4.04
CA ILE A 95 17.57 -14.67 -3.98
C ILE A 95 18.98 -14.86 -3.43
N LEU A 96 19.10 -15.66 -2.39
CA LEU A 96 20.37 -16.11 -1.86
C LEU A 96 20.75 -17.45 -2.52
N HIS A 97 21.86 -17.46 -3.25
CA HIS A 97 22.38 -18.67 -3.88
C HIS A 97 23.88 -18.82 -3.63
N LYS A 98 24.26 -19.82 -2.82
CA LYS A 98 25.65 -20.05 -2.41
C LYS A 98 26.25 -18.77 -1.79
N LYS A 99 27.17 -18.11 -2.50
CA LYS A 99 27.85 -16.88 -2.05
C LYS A 99 27.32 -15.62 -2.74
N TYR A 100 26.30 -15.75 -3.58
CA TYR A 100 25.75 -14.68 -4.39
C TYR A 100 24.37 -14.28 -3.87
N ILE A 101 24.10 -12.98 -3.96
CA ILE A 101 22.80 -12.38 -3.72
C ILE A 101 22.35 -11.82 -5.06
N LEU A 102 21.26 -12.35 -5.60
CA LEU A 102 20.61 -11.80 -6.79
C LEU A 102 19.46 -10.94 -6.31
N ALA A 103 19.36 -9.70 -6.78
CA ALA A 103 18.29 -8.79 -6.45
C ALA A 103 17.31 -8.71 -7.63
N ASP A 104 16.03 -8.58 -7.33
CA ASP A 104 14.96 -8.47 -8.33
C ASP A 104 14.94 -9.65 -9.33
N PRO A 105 14.68 -10.88 -8.86
CA PRO A 105 14.71 -12.04 -9.72
C PRO A 105 13.55 -12.08 -10.72
N ASN A 106 13.82 -12.58 -11.92
CA ASN A 106 12.77 -12.94 -12.88
C ASN A 106 12.16 -14.32 -12.59
N SER A 107 11.13 -14.72 -13.34
CA SER A 107 10.44 -16.01 -13.11
C SER A 107 11.35 -17.23 -13.28
N GLU A 108 12.31 -17.18 -14.20
CA GLU A 108 13.28 -18.25 -14.42
C GLU A 108 14.24 -18.36 -13.24
N GLU A 109 14.74 -17.24 -12.74
CA GLU A 109 15.62 -17.17 -11.57
C GLU A 109 14.90 -17.64 -10.31
N GLU A 110 13.64 -17.27 -10.11
CA GLU A 110 12.83 -17.80 -9.00
C GLU A 110 12.62 -19.32 -9.10
N SER A 111 12.48 -19.87 -10.31
CA SER A 111 12.20 -21.29 -10.52
C SER A 111 13.37 -22.22 -10.17
N ILE A 112 14.61 -21.75 -10.32
CA ILE A 112 15.82 -22.55 -10.14
C ILE A 112 16.49 -22.37 -8.78
N MET A 113 16.01 -21.43 -7.96
CA MET A 113 16.72 -20.98 -6.77
C MET A 113 15.99 -21.29 -5.47
N GLU A 114 16.77 -21.53 -4.42
CA GLU A 114 16.26 -22.20 -3.22
C GLU A 114 15.82 -21.26 -2.10
N THR A 115 16.32 -20.02 -2.08
CA THR A 115 16.20 -19.15 -0.91
C THR A 115 15.86 -17.71 -1.28
N PRO A 116 14.59 -17.40 -1.57
CA PRO A 116 14.14 -16.02 -1.65
C PRO A 116 14.10 -15.38 -0.25
N VAL A 117 14.46 -14.11 -0.18
CA VAL A 117 14.40 -13.25 1.00
C VAL A 117 13.86 -11.91 0.58
N THR A 118 12.73 -11.51 1.14
CA THR A 118 12.13 -10.20 0.89
C THR A 118 12.38 -9.31 2.09
N VAL A 119 12.94 -8.13 1.85
CA VAL A 119 13.20 -7.11 2.87
C VAL A 119 12.31 -5.91 2.57
N VAL A 120 11.56 -5.45 3.58
CA VAL A 120 10.69 -4.27 3.48
C VAL A 120 11.21 -3.17 4.38
N LEU A 121 11.50 -2.01 3.80
CA LEU A 121 11.99 -0.83 4.50
C LEU A 121 10.98 0.31 4.36
N ASP A 122 11.03 1.26 5.28
CA ASP A 122 10.34 2.54 5.14
C ASP A 122 11.24 3.65 4.58
N SER A 123 10.64 4.80 4.28
CA SER A 123 11.35 6.02 3.84
C SER A 123 12.36 6.58 4.86
N SER A 124 12.41 6.06 6.08
CA SER A 124 13.38 6.40 7.12
C SER A 124 14.45 5.31 7.30
N ASN A 125 14.57 4.38 6.33
CA ASN A 125 15.47 3.23 6.34
C ASN A 125 15.28 2.28 7.54
N ARG A 126 14.09 2.28 8.15
CA ARG A 126 13.75 1.36 9.22
C ARG A 126 13.23 0.07 8.61
N LEU A 127 13.69 -1.06 9.15
CA LEU A 127 13.18 -2.38 8.79
C LEU A 127 11.74 -2.52 9.27
N ILE A 128 10.80 -2.68 8.33
CA ILE A 128 9.40 -2.98 8.63
C ILE A 128 9.21 -4.49 8.75
N SER A 129 9.74 -5.24 7.77
CA SER A 129 9.53 -6.68 7.68
C SER A 129 10.70 -7.35 6.97
N LEU A 130 11.00 -8.58 7.39
CA LEU A 130 11.91 -9.48 6.70
C LEU A 130 11.21 -10.83 6.58
N PHE A 131 11.10 -11.31 5.35
CA PHE A 131 10.42 -12.56 5.04
C PHE A 131 11.39 -13.53 4.35
N LYS A 132 11.62 -14.66 5.01
CA LYS A 132 12.40 -15.79 4.49
C LYS A 132 11.55 -17.05 4.69
N PRO A 133 10.87 -17.56 3.66
CA PRO A 133 9.95 -18.70 3.78
C PRO A 133 10.65 -20.04 4.07
N GLY A 134 11.97 -20.11 3.88
CA GLY A 134 12.75 -21.34 4.05
C GLY A 134 14.05 -21.27 3.26
N GLY A 135 14.61 -22.41 2.88
CA GLY A 135 15.81 -22.51 2.06
C GLY A 135 17.10 -22.75 2.85
N GLN A 136 18.20 -22.99 2.14
CA GLN A 136 19.47 -23.38 2.75
C GLN A 136 19.97 -22.36 3.78
N PHE A 137 20.63 -22.91 4.81
CA PHE A 137 21.27 -22.14 5.86
C PHE A 137 22.58 -21.56 5.32
N LEU A 138 22.56 -20.28 4.96
CA LEU A 138 23.78 -19.52 4.70
C LEU A 138 24.23 -18.84 5.99
N ALA A 139 24.75 -19.60 6.95
CA ALA A 139 25.62 -18.99 7.95
C ALA A 139 27.05 -18.99 7.43
N SER A 140 27.45 -17.83 6.94
CA SER A 140 28.77 -17.27 7.23
C SER A 140 28.78 -15.83 6.76
N THR A 141 28.65 -14.91 7.72
CA THR A 141 29.13 -13.52 7.68
C THR A 141 28.83 -12.73 6.40
N VAL A 142 27.88 -11.78 6.49
CA VAL A 142 27.92 -10.58 5.63
C VAL A 142 28.69 -9.52 6.39
N ALA A 143 29.96 -9.36 6.03
CA ALA A 143 30.72 -8.17 6.39
C ALA A 143 30.16 -7.01 5.57
N VAL A 144 29.39 -6.15 6.21
CA VAL A 144 29.20 -4.78 5.72
C VAL A 144 30.49 -4.05 6.13
N GLN A 145 31.41 -3.87 5.17
CA GLN A 145 32.47 -2.86 5.26
C GLN A 145 31.97 -1.55 4.70
#